data_AF-A0AAE4BMG8-F1
#
_entry.id   AF-A0AAE4BMG8-F1
#
_cell.length_a   1.000
_cell.length_b   1.000
_cell.length_c   1.000
_cell.angle_alpha   90.00
_cell.angle_beta   90.00
_cell.angle_gamma   90.00
#
_symmetry.space_group_name_H-M   'P 1'
#
loop_
_entity.id
_entity.type
_entity.pdbx_description
1 polymer ?
#
loop_
_entity_poly.entity_id
_entity_poly.type
_entity_poly.pdbx_seq_one_letter_code
_entity_poly.pdbx_strand_id
1 'polypeptide(L)'
;MNSRHLGRAAGFSLVELLITVAIISVLAFAIIPGLIGNRERSRDAETTSCAKRVAVAQEESHITTGTYAATLTNLDSHTSSSCQHLVTAAQATDSTYAYVMKSPAGRKTYRVTQAGINEVR
;
A
#
# COMPACT_ATOMS: atom_id res chain seq x y z
N MET A 1 19.27 -43.10 -49.18
CA MET A 1 19.03 -43.31 -47.74
C MET A 1 18.50 -42.02 -47.15
N ASN A 2 17.24 -41.97 -46.73
CA ASN A 2 16.77 -40.99 -45.74
C ASN A 2 15.35 -41.35 -45.28
N SER A 3 15.28 -42.22 -44.27
CA SER A 3 14.05 -42.52 -43.55
C SER A 3 13.76 -41.36 -42.60
N ARG A 4 12.85 -40.46 -42.99
CA ARG A 4 12.38 -39.37 -42.13
C ARG A 4 11.38 -39.93 -41.12
N HIS A 5 11.82 -40.08 -39.87
CA HIS A 5 10.94 -40.35 -38.74
C HIS A 5 10.05 -39.11 -38.51
N LEU A 6 8.80 -39.14 -38.99
CA LEU A 6 7.80 -38.15 -38.56
C LEU A 6 7.46 -38.46 -37.10
N GLY A 7 7.98 -37.64 -36.18
CA GLY A 7 7.57 -37.67 -34.79
C GLY A 7 6.07 -37.45 -34.69
N ARG A 8 5.35 -38.39 -34.08
CA ARG A 8 3.91 -38.23 -33.79
C ARG A 8 3.74 -36.98 -32.94
N ALA A 9 2.97 -36.01 -33.42
CA ALA A 9 2.53 -34.90 -32.59
C ALA A 9 1.69 -35.48 -31.44
N ALA A 10 2.24 -35.48 -30.23
CA ALA A 10 1.53 -35.86 -29.03
C ALA A 10 0.54 -34.74 -28.68
N GLY A 11 -0.75 -35.01 -28.80
CA GLY A 11 -1.82 -34.11 -28.36
C GLY A 11 -2.08 -34.25 -26.86
N PHE A 12 -2.60 -33.19 -26.25
CA PHE A 12 -3.00 -33.16 -24.83
C PHE A 12 -4.25 -34.03 -24.61
N SER A 13 -4.28 -34.83 -23.54
CA SER A 13 -5.44 -35.66 -23.22
C SER A 13 -6.54 -34.84 -22.52
N LEU A 14 -7.81 -35.16 -22.78
CA LEU A 14 -8.94 -34.55 -22.06
C LEU A 14 -8.87 -34.83 -20.56
N VAL A 15 -8.36 -36.00 -20.17
CA VAL A 15 -8.18 -36.36 -18.76
C VAL A 15 -7.07 -35.52 -18.12
N GLU A 16 -6.03 -35.18 -18.90
CA GLU A 16 -4.93 -34.33 -18.45
C GLU A 16 -5.42 -32.91 -18.20
N LEU A 17 -6.29 -32.38 -19.05
CA LEU A 17 -6.95 -31.09 -18.81
C LEU A 17 -7.85 -31.12 -17.59
N LEU A 18 -8.63 -32.19 -17.43
CA LEU A 18 -9.58 -32.34 -16.33
C LEU A 18 -8.87 -32.32 -14.97
N ILE A 19 -7.83 -33.13 -14.80
CA ILE A 19 -7.07 -33.21 -13.55
C ILE A 19 -6.33 -31.89 -13.29
N THR A 20 -5.80 -31.26 -14.35
CA THR A 20 -5.08 -29.98 -14.21
C THR A 20 -5.99 -28.87 -13.68
N VAL A 21 -7.18 -28.69 -14.26
CA VAL A 21 -8.13 -27.68 -13.80
C VAL A 21 -8.65 -28.02 -12.40
N ALA A 22 -8.85 -29.31 -12.09
CA ALA A 22 -9.22 -29.75 -10.76
C ALA A 22 -8.17 -29.35 -9.71
N ILE A 23 -6.88 -29.59 -9.96
CA ILE A 23 -5.80 -29.23 -9.03
C ILE A 23 -5.68 -27.71 -8.88
N ILE A 24 -5.70 -26.94 -9.99
CA ILE A 24 -5.61 -25.47 -9.95
C ILE A 24 -6.77 -24.88 -9.12
N SER A 25 -7.98 -25.44 -9.24
CA SER A 25 -9.15 -24.94 -8.50
C SER A 25 -8.99 -25.07 -6.97
N VAL A 26 -8.42 -26.18 -6.49
CA VAL A 26 -8.17 -26.42 -5.06
C VAL A 26 -7.08 -25.47 -4.55
N LEU A 27 -5.97 -25.33 -5.30
CA LEU A 27 -4.88 -24.43 -4.93
C LEU A 27 -5.31 -22.96 -4.90
N ALA A 28 -6.07 -22.52 -5.90
CA ALA A 28 -6.56 -21.15 -5.97
C ALA A 28 -7.49 -20.83 -4.78
N PHE A 29 -8.40 -21.74 -4.43
CA PHE A 29 -9.31 -21.55 -3.30
C PHE A 29 -8.58 -21.38 -1.96
N ALA A 30 -7.51 -22.16 -1.74
CA ALA A 30 -6.72 -22.08 -0.51
C ALA A 30 -5.96 -20.75 -0.33
N ILE A 31 -5.53 -20.10 -1.43
CA ILE A 31 -4.65 -18.92 -1.39
C ILE A 31 -5.41 -17.59 -1.24
N ILE A 32 -6.60 -17.48 -1.84
CA ILE A 32 -7.38 -16.23 -1.90
C ILE A 32 -7.63 -15.55 -0.54
N PRO A 33 -8.08 -16.24 0.54
CA PRO A 33 -8.41 -15.55 1.78
C PRO A 33 -7.18 -14.90 2.44
N GLY A 34 -6.01 -15.54 2.38
CA GLY A 34 -4.76 -14.97 2.92
C GLY A 34 -4.31 -13.71 2.17
N LEU A 35 -4.57 -13.64 0.86
CA LEU A 35 -4.18 -12.50 0.03
C LEU A 35 -4.95 -11.21 0.40
N ILE A 36 -6.22 -11.33 0.78
CA ILE A 36 -7.05 -10.17 1.16
C ILE A 36 -6.51 -9.53 2.46
N GLY A 37 -6.27 -10.34 3.50
CA GLY A 37 -5.74 -9.83 4.77
C GLY A 37 -4.33 -9.24 4.68
N ASN A 38 -3.48 -9.78 3.78
CA ASN A 38 -2.14 -9.23 3.56
C ASN A 38 -2.18 -7.86 2.88
N ARG A 39 -3.10 -7.65 1.93
CA ARG A 39 -3.28 -6.36 1.26
C ARG A 39 -3.75 -5.27 2.22
N GLU A 40 -4.67 -5.59 3.12
CA GLU A 40 -5.11 -4.65 4.16
C GLU A 40 -3.94 -4.23 5.06
N ARG A 41 -3.18 -5.19 5.58
CA ARG A 41 -2.00 -4.91 6.42
C ARG A 41 -0.94 -4.09 5.69
N SER A 42 -0.72 -4.36 4.41
CA SER A 42 0.20 -3.58 3.58
C SER A 42 -0.24 -2.11 3.45
N ARG A 43 -1.53 -1.84 3.31
CA ARG A 43 -2.10 -0.49 3.21
C ARG A 43 -2.02 0.27 4.53
N ASP A 44 -2.26 -0.41 5.65
CA ASP A 44 -2.10 0.19 6.97
C ASP A 44 -0.61 0.50 7.26
N ALA A 45 0.30 -0.38 6.82
CA ALA A 45 1.75 -0.15 6.90
C ALA A 45 2.21 1.03 6.04
N GLU A 46 1.67 1.16 4.83
CA GLU A 46 1.90 2.33 3.96
C GLU A 46 1.46 3.63 4.66
N THR A 47 0.27 3.64 5.25
CA THR A 47 -0.26 4.81 5.96
C THR A 47 0.61 5.17 7.17
N THR A 48 1.07 4.18 7.92
CA THR A 48 1.98 4.39 9.05
C THR A 48 3.34 4.92 8.61
N SER A 49 3.88 4.41 7.49
CA SER A 49 5.14 4.88 6.90
C SER A 49 5.01 6.35 6.46
N CYS A 50 3.94 6.69 5.75
CA CYS A 50 3.63 8.06 5.38
C CYS A 50 3.44 8.98 6.58
N ALA A 51 2.74 8.52 7.64
CA ALA A 51 2.57 9.28 8.87
C ALA A 51 3.92 9.66 9.52
N LYS A 52 4.88 8.73 9.57
CA LYS A 52 6.24 8.99 10.07
C LYS A 52 6.98 10.01 9.20
N ARG A 53 6.88 9.86 7.88
CA ARG A 53 7.52 10.80 6.94
C ARG A 53 6.95 12.21 7.08
N VAL A 54 5.64 12.35 7.19
CA VAL A 54 4.99 13.64 7.44
C VAL A 54 5.47 14.23 8.77
N ALA A 55 5.56 13.44 9.84
CA ALA A 55 6.03 13.93 11.13
C ALA A 55 7.46 14.50 11.06
N VAL A 56 8.37 13.79 10.37
CA VAL A 56 9.76 14.24 10.17
C VAL A 56 9.81 15.51 9.32
N ALA A 57 9.09 15.53 8.19
CA ALA A 57 9.07 16.68 7.30
C ALA A 57 8.45 17.93 7.95
N GLN A 58 7.48 17.76 8.85
CA GLN A 58 6.93 18.85 9.67
C GLN A 58 7.99 19.46 10.57
N GLU A 59 8.77 18.63 11.26
CA GLU A 59 9.82 19.12 12.13
C GLU A 59 10.94 19.83 11.34
N GLU A 60 11.30 19.29 10.18
CA GLU A 60 12.25 19.93 9.26
C GLU A 60 11.75 21.30 8.76
N SER A 61 10.47 21.38 8.39
CA SER A 61 9.84 22.62 7.95
C SER A 61 9.82 23.67 9.07
N HIS A 62 9.54 23.26 10.30
CA HIS A 62 9.55 24.15 11.46
C HIS A 62 10.97 24.62 11.82
N ILE A 63 11.98 23.75 11.73
CA ILE A 63 13.38 24.15 11.93
C ILE A 63 13.84 25.16 10.87
N THR A 64 13.41 25.00 9.62
CA THR A 64 13.89 25.83 8.50
C THR A 64 13.13 27.15 8.35
N THR A 65 11.80 27.12 8.55
CA THR A 65 10.92 28.26 8.27
C THR A 65 10.28 28.86 9.53
N GLY A 66 10.39 28.19 10.68
CA GLY A 66 9.74 28.60 11.92
C GLY A 66 8.24 28.35 11.95
N THR A 67 7.69 27.63 10.97
CA THR A 67 6.25 27.35 10.88
C THR A 67 6.01 25.92 10.44
N TYR A 68 4.88 25.33 10.87
CA TYR A 68 4.42 24.04 10.36
C TYR A 68 3.51 24.24 9.15
N ALA A 69 3.54 23.31 8.20
CA ALA A 69 2.74 23.40 6.99
C ALA A 69 1.36 22.75 7.17
N ALA A 70 0.30 23.40 6.72
CA ALA A 70 -1.06 22.84 6.72
C ALA A 70 -1.33 21.91 5.51
N THR A 71 -0.47 21.93 4.50
CA THR A 71 -0.59 21.13 3.27
C THR A 71 0.73 20.46 2.94
N LEU A 72 0.72 19.18 2.53
CA LEU A 72 1.96 18.46 2.22
C LEU A 72 2.76 19.08 1.08
N THR A 73 2.10 19.78 0.16
CA THR A 73 2.76 20.51 -0.95
C THR A 73 3.69 21.62 -0.45
N ASN A 74 3.38 22.21 0.70
CA ASN A 74 4.21 23.25 1.33
C ASN A 74 5.27 22.64 2.26
N LEU A 75 5.29 21.31 2.36
CA LEU A 75 6.17 20.58 3.26
C LEU A 75 7.34 19.95 2.51
N ASP A 76 7.04 19.07 1.57
CA ASP A 76 8.04 18.43 0.72
C ASP A 76 7.36 17.78 -0.52
N SER A 77 8.02 17.93 -1.67
CA SER A 77 7.55 17.39 -2.96
C SER A 77 7.51 15.85 -2.99
N HIS A 78 8.45 15.18 -2.32
CA HIS A 78 8.46 13.71 -2.26
C HIS A 78 7.38 13.16 -1.34
N THR A 79 7.12 13.82 -0.22
CA THR A 79 6.11 13.42 0.76
C THR A 79 4.71 13.71 0.24
N SER A 80 4.48 14.85 -0.41
CA SER A 80 3.21 15.13 -1.08
C SER A 80 2.89 14.12 -2.18
N SER A 81 3.81 13.87 -3.13
CA SER A 81 3.54 12.93 -4.24
C SER A 81 3.21 11.50 -3.79
N SER A 82 3.78 11.03 -2.69
CA SER A 82 3.59 9.66 -2.22
C SER A 82 2.54 9.49 -1.12
N CYS A 83 2.22 10.54 -0.35
CA CYS A 83 1.36 10.44 0.82
C CYS A 83 0.07 11.28 0.74
N GLN A 84 -0.07 12.17 -0.26
CA GLN A 84 -1.24 13.06 -0.38
C GLN A 84 -2.57 12.30 -0.45
N HIS A 85 -2.60 11.17 -1.15
CA HIS A 85 -3.80 10.34 -1.28
C HIS A 85 -4.30 9.78 0.06
N LEU A 86 -3.45 9.73 1.07
CA LEU A 86 -3.78 9.21 2.39
C LEU A 86 -4.25 10.32 3.33
N VAL A 87 -4.00 11.59 3.03
CA VAL A 87 -4.41 12.72 3.87
C VAL A 87 -5.89 13.01 3.67
N THR A 88 -6.65 12.92 4.76
CA THR A 88 -8.10 13.18 4.78
C THR A 88 -8.46 14.51 5.44
N ALA A 89 -7.61 14.98 6.36
CA ALA A 89 -7.68 16.32 6.92
C ALA A 89 -6.28 16.74 7.35
N ALA A 90 -6.00 18.04 7.28
CA ALA A 90 -4.77 18.63 7.75
C ALA A 90 -5.05 20.02 8.30
N GLN A 91 -4.36 20.37 9.38
CA GLN A 91 -4.36 21.68 9.98
C GLN A 91 -2.97 21.98 10.52
N ALA A 92 -2.52 23.21 10.40
CA ALA A 92 -1.30 23.68 11.03
C ALA A 92 -1.42 25.13 11.46
N THR A 93 -0.59 25.47 12.42
CA THR A 93 -0.31 26.80 12.94
C THR A 93 1.20 26.92 13.07
N ASP A 94 1.71 28.09 13.46
CA ASP A 94 3.14 28.29 13.66
C ASP A 94 3.72 27.33 14.72
N SER A 95 2.93 26.91 15.71
CA SER A 95 3.40 26.11 16.86
C SER A 95 2.88 24.67 16.90
N THR A 96 1.81 24.36 16.18
CA THR A 96 1.15 23.05 16.23
C THR A 96 0.68 22.56 14.87
N TYR A 97 0.63 21.24 14.65
CA TYR A 97 0.06 20.63 13.44
C TYR A 97 -0.74 19.38 13.78
N ALA A 98 -1.70 19.06 12.92
CA ALA A 98 -2.48 17.84 12.98
C ALA A 98 -2.83 17.35 11.57
N TYR A 99 -2.36 16.16 11.22
CA TYR A 99 -2.75 15.46 10.00
C TYR A 99 -3.58 14.23 10.36
N VAL A 100 -4.65 13.99 9.61
CA VAL A 100 -5.46 12.77 9.68
C VAL A 100 -5.23 11.98 8.41
N MET A 101 -4.68 10.77 8.55
CA MET A 101 -4.27 9.91 7.45
C MET A 101 -5.03 8.59 7.48
N LYS A 102 -5.59 8.19 6.33
CA LYS A 102 -6.35 6.96 6.15
C LYS A 102 -6.15 6.44 4.74
N SER A 103 -5.79 5.17 4.59
CA SER A 103 -5.87 4.51 3.28
C SER A 103 -7.33 4.30 2.90
N PRO A 104 -7.76 4.55 1.64
CA PRO A 104 -9.18 4.44 1.26
C PRO A 104 -9.80 3.06 1.50
N ALA A 105 -8.98 2.01 1.41
CA ALA A 105 -9.37 0.63 1.70
C ALA A 105 -8.75 0.11 3.01
N GLY A 106 -8.04 0.97 3.76
CA GLY A 106 -7.51 0.65 5.08
C GLY A 106 -8.58 0.87 6.15
N ARG A 107 -8.52 0.04 7.19
CA ARG A 107 -9.48 0.14 8.29
C ARG A 107 -9.08 1.23 9.27
N LYS A 108 -7.77 1.39 9.48
CA LYS A 108 -7.19 2.28 10.49
C LYS A 108 -7.08 3.72 10.02
N THR A 109 -7.23 4.63 10.97
CA THR A 109 -7.07 6.07 10.79
C THR A 109 -6.03 6.56 11.77
N TYR A 110 -5.00 7.24 11.26
CA TYR A 110 -3.90 7.75 12.06
C TYR A 110 -3.98 9.26 12.16
N ARG A 111 -3.71 9.79 13.35
CA ARG A 111 -3.54 11.21 13.59
C ARG A 111 -2.09 11.49 13.94
N VAL A 112 -1.47 12.35 13.16
CA VAL A 112 -0.06 12.75 13.25
C VAL A 112 -0.01 14.15 13.83
N THR A 113 0.71 14.30 14.95
CA THR A 113 0.90 15.57 15.67
C THR A 113 2.33 15.61 16.22
N GLN A 114 2.76 16.74 16.78
CA GLN A 114 4.03 16.87 17.49
C GLN A 114 4.21 15.84 18.62
N ALA A 115 3.11 15.52 19.32
CA ALA A 115 3.12 14.56 20.41
C ALA A 115 3.31 13.11 19.94
N GLY A 116 3.22 12.87 18.63
CA GLY A 116 3.38 11.56 18.02
C GLY A 116 2.24 11.17 17.09
N ILE A 117 2.24 9.89 16.72
CA ILE A 117 1.28 9.26 15.81
C ILE A 117 0.36 8.35 16.62
N ASN A 118 -0.93 8.64 16.59
CA ASN A 118 -1.94 7.89 17.32
C ASN A 118 -2.99 7.31 16.37
N GLU A 119 -3.42 6.07 16.62
CA GLU A 119 -4.58 5.46 15.95
C GLU A 119 -5.87 6.02 16.58
N VAL A 120 -6.78 6.52 15.74
CA VAL A 120 -8.01 7.20 16.20
C VAL A 120 -9.26 6.36 15.95
N ARG A 121 -9.22 5.46 14.96
CA ARG A 121 -10.32 4.56 14.60
C ARG A 121 -9.84 3.41 13.74
#